data_AF-D4ML89-F1
#
_entry.id   AF-D4ML89-F1
#
_cell.length_a   1.000
_cell.length_b   1.000
_cell.length_c   1.000
_cell.angle_alpha   90.00
_cell.angle_beta   90.00
_cell.angle_gamma   90.00
#
_symmetry.space_group_name_H-M   'P 1'
#
loop_
_entity.id
_entity.type
_entity.pdbx_description
1 polymer ?
#
loop_
_entity_poly.entity_id
_entity_poly.type
_entity_poly.pdbx_seq_one_letter_code
_entity_poly.pdbx_strand_id
1 'polypeptide(L)'
;MTGELWWRRLANSARFLDDLKDTLADDKSVLLLFDTDIPWLDIMTETLEQKLADANDNRTFDVLDVSKADDPGSYLMKRYCSKEEQKKYWPTTHGSPERFLGQNKVTPLNKRYVCLTDIKPDDASKWASSVVEYLENCEDVHEHGVFIIILDGMNVPGSKHLTTFRYNDYVTDYDCMMLCLTLVSDLKCSRAEKMYLCEVASNIAHNNVELAAMLASRRTNLIQNPYNVSAKVFEENEVKVTNLKERVRMAVWEAQIKLVFPKIENFRADLIRKYESKISRFLPIKSSNNDVVDKATDLEIGQLYFICRSQKIIDLPEFEMLKKMRDARNTLAHWEALSYDRLTEINLI
;
A
#
# COMPACT_ATOMS: atom_id res chain seq x y z
N MET A 1 -7.73 -2.40 -15.32
CA MET A 1 -6.89 -3.62 -15.39
C MET A 1 -6.03 -3.78 -14.13
N THR A 2 -5.34 -2.74 -13.64
CA THR A 2 -4.55 -2.83 -12.40
C THR A 2 -5.40 -3.07 -11.15
N GLY A 3 -6.50 -2.33 -10.97
CA GLY A 3 -7.41 -2.59 -9.84
C GLY A 3 -7.99 -4.00 -9.85
N GLU A 4 -8.27 -4.55 -11.03
CA GLU A 4 -8.71 -5.94 -11.17
C GLU A 4 -7.63 -6.95 -10.76
N LEU A 5 -6.38 -6.69 -11.12
CA LEU A 5 -5.24 -7.48 -10.65
C LEU A 5 -5.13 -7.41 -9.12
N TRP A 6 -5.28 -6.21 -8.55
CA TRP A 6 -5.22 -5.98 -7.11
C TRP A 6 -6.32 -6.75 -6.37
N TRP A 7 -7.59 -6.48 -6.68
CA TRP A 7 -8.73 -7.02 -5.94
C TRP A 7 -9.03 -8.49 -6.23
N ARG A 8 -8.64 -9.03 -7.39
CA ARG A 8 -8.96 -10.43 -7.75
C ARG A 8 -7.81 -11.42 -7.64
N ARG A 9 -6.55 -10.96 -7.72
CA ARG A 9 -5.42 -11.89 -7.91
C ARG A 9 -4.30 -11.76 -6.88
N LEU A 10 -4.09 -10.58 -6.30
CA LEU A 10 -3.10 -10.46 -5.24
C LEU A 10 -3.65 -11.04 -3.94
N ALA A 11 -2.82 -11.87 -3.30
CA ALA A 11 -3.29 -12.82 -2.29
C ALA A 11 -4.04 -12.15 -1.14
N ASN A 12 -3.45 -11.12 -0.51
CA ASN A 12 -4.04 -10.52 0.69
C ASN A 12 -5.22 -9.58 0.39
N SER A 13 -5.19 -8.85 -0.72
CA SER A 13 -6.31 -8.01 -1.16
C SER A 13 -7.49 -8.84 -1.66
N ALA A 14 -7.24 -9.97 -2.34
CA ALA A 14 -8.28 -10.92 -2.70
C ALA A 14 -8.86 -11.61 -1.46
N ARG A 15 -8.00 -12.05 -0.51
CA ARG A 15 -8.42 -12.63 0.78
C ARG A 15 -9.31 -11.67 1.57
N PHE A 16 -8.95 -10.38 1.61
CA PHE A 16 -9.78 -9.36 2.24
C PHE A 16 -11.22 -9.37 1.68
N LEU A 17 -11.39 -9.41 0.36
CA LEU A 17 -12.72 -9.48 -0.25
C LEU A 17 -13.40 -10.85 -0.05
N ASP A 18 -12.64 -11.94 0.03
CA ASP A 18 -13.21 -13.27 0.30
C ASP A 18 -13.77 -13.37 1.72
N ASP A 19 -13.04 -12.89 2.73
CA ASP A 19 -13.48 -12.89 4.12
C ASP A 19 -14.67 -11.94 4.34
N LEU A 20 -14.70 -10.82 3.61
CA LEU A 20 -15.87 -9.93 3.56
C LEU A 20 -17.08 -10.62 2.95
N LYS A 21 -16.91 -11.26 1.78
CA LYS A 21 -17.98 -11.99 1.11
C LYS A 21 -18.55 -13.08 2.01
N ASP A 22 -17.72 -13.86 2.69
CA ASP A 22 -18.17 -14.91 3.62
C ASP A 22 -18.96 -14.32 4.79
N THR A 23 -18.51 -13.20 5.35
CA THR A 23 -19.23 -12.51 6.45
C THR A 23 -20.58 -11.94 6.01
N LEU A 24 -20.64 -11.36 4.81
CA LEU A 24 -21.86 -10.79 4.25
C LEU A 24 -22.85 -11.86 3.80
N ALA A 25 -22.36 -13.02 3.34
CA ALA A 25 -23.20 -14.17 2.99
C ALA A 25 -23.88 -14.79 4.23
N ASP A 26 -23.26 -14.65 5.40
CA ASP A 26 -23.83 -14.99 6.72
C ASP A 26 -24.86 -13.96 7.23
N ASP A 27 -25.34 -13.04 6.38
CA ASP A 27 -26.24 -11.93 6.71
C ASP A 27 -25.69 -10.98 7.79
N LYS A 28 -24.37 -10.87 7.96
CA LYS A 28 -23.75 -9.96 8.94
C LYS A 28 -23.31 -8.66 8.26
N SER A 29 -23.72 -7.54 8.85
CA SER A 29 -23.26 -6.22 8.42
C SER A 29 -21.82 -5.95 8.86
N VAL A 30 -21.08 -5.19 8.06
CA VAL A 30 -19.64 -4.95 8.24
C VAL A 30 -19.29 -3.48 8.29
N LEU A 31 -18.23 -3.18 9.04
CA LEU A 31 -17.56 -1.89 9.08
C LEU A 31 -16.16 -2.04 8.49
N LEU A 32 -15.91 -1.41 7.35
CA LEU A 32 -14.61 -1.42 6.67
C LEU A 32 -13.82 -0.18 7.04
N LEU A 33 -12.64 -0.39 7.62
CA LEU A 33 -11.75 0.68 8.06
C LEU A 33 -10.50 0.70 7.17
N PHE A 34 -10.26 1.84 6.52
CA PHE A 34 -9.05 2.12 5.79
C PHE A 34 -8.28 3.23 6.51
N ASP A 35 -6.97 3.07 6.72
CA ASP A 35 -6.15 4.14 7.34
C ASP A 35 -5.61 5.14 6.29
N THR A 36 -5.80 4.84 5.00
CA THR A 36 -5.41 5.65 3.83
C THR A 36 -6.47 5.56 2.75
N ASP A 37 -6.32 6.33 1.67
CA ASP A 37 -7.17 6.25 0.48
C ASP A 37 -7.48 4.80 0.07
N ILE A 38 -8.74 4.57 -0.29
CA ILE A 38 -9.27 3.26 -0.66
C ILE A 38 -8.86 2.93 -2.10
N PRO A 39 -8.09 1.85 -2.34
CA PRO A 39 -7.60 1.56 -3.68
C PRO A 39 -8.72 1.13 -4.64
N TRP A 40 -8.91 1.84 -5.75
CA TRP A 40 -9.88 1.54 -6.80
C TRP A 40 -11.25 1.13 -6.22
N LEU A 41 -11.86 2.02 -5.43
CA LEU A 41 -13.12 1.77 -4.69
C LEU A 41 -14.24 1.25 -5.61
N ASP A 42 -14.36 1.80 -6.81
CA ASP A 42 -15.26 1.33 -7.85
C ASP A 42 -15.01 -0.14 -8.20
N ILE A 43 -13.78 -0.51 -8.51
CA ILE A 43 -13.41 -1.88 -8.85
C ILE A 43 -13.57 -2.82 -7.64
N MET A 44 -13.29 -2.33 -6.42
CA MET A 44 -13.49 -3.10 -5.19
C MET A 44 -14.96 -3.47 -5.01
N THR A 45 -15.84 -2.48 -5.12
CA THR A 45 -17.29 -2.66 -4.92
C THR A 45 -17.90 -3.52 -6.01
N GLU A 46 -17.52 -3.33 -7.27
CA GLU A 46 -17.92 -4.19 -8.40
C GLU A 46 -17.43 -5.64 -8.21
N THR A 47 -16.20 -5.83 -7.72
CA THR A 47 -15.64 -7.17 -7.46
C THR A 47 -16.39 -7.86 -6.32
N LEU A 48 -16.73 -7.12 -5.27
CA LEU A 48 -17.50 -7.64 -4.14
C LEU A 48 -18.93 -7.98 -4.55
N GLU A 49 -19.60 -7.13 -5.34
CA GLU A 49 -20.92 -7.40 -5.90
C GLU A 49 -20.93 -8.71 -6.71
N GLN A 50 -19.96 -8.90 -7.60
CA GLN A 50 -19.84 -10.13 -8.39
C GLN A 50 -19.66 -11.37 -7.50
N LYS A 51 -18.76 -11.28 -6.50
CA LYS A 51 -18.53 -12.38 -5.54
C LYS A 51 -19.79 -12.72 -4.74
N LEU A 52 -20.60 -11.74 -4.37
CA LEU A 52 -21.84 -11.94 -3.62
C LEU A 52 -22.95 -12.50 -4.51
N ALA A 53 -23.08 -12.03 -5.75
CA ALA A 53 -24.05 -12.57 -6.71
C ALA A 53 -23.80 -14.05 -7.02
N ASP A 54 -22.53 -14.47 -7.08
CA ASP A 54 -22.15 -15.88 -7.27
C ASP A 54 -22.48 -16.75 -6.04
N ALA A 55 -22.52 -16.15 -4.83
CA ALA A 55 -22.78 -16.86 -3.58
C ALA A 55 -24.27 -16.88 -3.17
N ASN A 56 -25.02 -15.81 -3.47
CA ASN A 56 -26.41 -15.64 -3.08
C ASN A 56 -27.17 -14.81 -4.13
N ASP A 57 -28.10 -15.44 -4.84
CA ASP A 57 -28.92 -14.81 -5.89
C ASP A 57 -30.17 -14.09 -5.35
N ASN A 58 -30.46 -14.19 -4.06
CA ASN A 58 -31.69 -13.66 -3.46
C ASN A 58 -31.57 -12.19 -3.01
N ARG A 59 -30.36 -11.63 -3.02
CA ARG A 59 -30.08 -10.25 -2.63
C ARG A 59 -29.50 -9.48 -3.80
N THR A 60 -29.86 -8.20 -3.87
CA THR A 60 -29.32 -7.24 -4.84
C THR A 60 -28.36 -6.26 -4.16
N PHE A 61 -27.37 -5.77 -4.88
CA PHE A 61 -26.32 -4.89 -4.33
C PHE A 61 -26.58 -3.43 -4.71
N ASP A 62 -26.54 -2.53 -3.72
CA ASP A 62 -26.69 -1.09 -3.92
C ASP A 62 -25.45 -0.37 -3.38
N VAL A 63 -24.79 0.43 -4.22
CA VAL A 63 -23.76 1.39 -3.80
C VAL A 63 -24.38 2.77 -3.64
N LEU A 64 -24.25 3.38 -2.47
CA LEU A 64 -24.84 4.67 -2.13
C LEU A 64 -23.75 5.65 -1.67
N ASP A 65 -23.54 6.71 -2.46
CA ASP A 65 -22.83 7.92 -2.03
C ASP A 65 -23.74 8.69 -1.05
N VAL A 66 -23.27 8.80 0.19
CA VAL A 66 -24.01 9.47 1.28
C VAL A 66 -23.38 10.79 1.71
N SER A 67 -22.47 11.36 0.93
CA SER A 67 -21.77 12.62 1.21
C SER A 67 -22.72 13.83 1.42
N LYS A 68 -23.93 13.76 0.84
CA LYS A 68 -24.97 14.80 0.92
C LYS A 68 -26.14 14.44 1.83
N ALA A 69 -26.06 13.32 2.54
CA ALA A 69 -27.13 12.87 3.42
C ALA A 69 -26.95 13.46 4.82
N ASP A 70 -27.92 14.27 5.25
CA ASP A 70 -27.88 14.89 6.58
C ASP A 70 -28.30 13.92 7.69
N ASP A 71 -29.28 13.05 7.42
CA ASP A 71 -29.85 12.12 8.41
C ASP A 71 -29.94 10.68 7.86
N PRO A 72 -29.16 9.74 8.40
CA PRO A 72 -29.08 8.36 7.91
C PRO A 72 -30.43 7.64 7.86
N GLY A 73 -31.19 7.60 8.96
CA GLY A 73 -32.47 6.92 9.03
C GLY A 73 -33.50 7.49 8.06
N SER A 74 -33.64 8.82 8.03
CA SER A 74 -34.56 9.48 7.09
C SER A 74 -34.14 9.26 5.63
N TYR A 75 -32.83 9.26 5.35
CA TYR A 75 -32.30 8.99 4.01
C TYR A 75 -32.64 7.57 3.55
N LEU A 76 -32.35 6.55 4.37
CA LEU A 76 -32.65 5.15 4.08
C LEU A 76 -34.16 4.93 3.91
N MET A 77 -34.97 5.55 4.77
CA MET A 77 -36.42 5.45 4.69
C MET A 77 -36.95 6.04 3.39
N LYS A 78 -36.44 7.22 2.99
CA LYS A 78 -36.83 7.85 1.72
C LYS A 78 -36.40 7.02 0.51
N ARG A 79 -35.28 6.32 0.59
CA ARG A 79 -34.69 5.54 -0.50
C ARG A 79 -35.39 4.21 -0.72
N TYR A 80 -35.76 3.52 0.37
CA TYR A 80 -36.26 2.14 0.31
C TYR A 80 -37.77 2.03 0.53
N CYS A 81 -38.40 2.91 1.31
CA CYS A 81 -39.85 2.87 1.50
C CYS A 81 -40.59 3.59 0.37
N SER A 82 -41.74 3.04 -0.05
CA SER A 82 -42.66 3.75 -0.94
C SER A 82 -43.23 5.01 -0.25
N LYS A 83 -43.77 5.97 -1.02
CA LYS A 83 -44.42 7.16 -0.43
C LYS A 83 -45.60 6.80 0.47
N GLU A 84 -46.25 5.65 0.25
CA GLU A 84 -47.35 5.17 1.10
C GLU A 84 -46.82 4.61 2.42
N GLU A 85 -45.75 3.81 2.37
CA GLU A 85 -45.08 3.29 3.56
C GLU A 85 -44.48 4.42 4.41
N GLN A 86 -43.86 5.42 3.79
CA GLN A 86 -43.32 6.59 4.49
C GLN A 86 -44.38 7.34 5.29
N LYS A 87 -45.64 7.38 4.83
CA LYS A 87 -46.75 8.03 5.56
C LYS A 87 -47.22 7.24 6.78
N LYS A 88 -46.87 5.95 6.87
CA LYS A 88 -47.17 5.11 8.04
C LYS A 88 -46.21 5.39 9.19
N TYR A 89 -45.05 5.97 8.90
CA TYR A 89 -44.10 6.37 9.93
C TYR A 89 -44.64 7.55 10.74
N TRP A 90 -44.65 7.39 12.06
CA TRP A 90 -45.01 8.41 13.03
C TRP A 90 -43.98 8.41 14.16
N PRO A 91 -43.25 9.53 14.39
CA PRO A 91 -42.19 9.59 15.39
C PRO A 91 -42.64 9.18 16.80
N THR A 92 -43.85 9.56 17.21
CA THR A 92 -44.40 9.23 18.54
C THR A 92 -44.73 7.75 18.73
N THR A 93 -45.00 7.02 17.64
CA THR A 93 -45.38 5.60 17.68
C THR A 93 -44.18 4.69 17.44
N HIS A 94 -43.29 5.07 16.53
CA HIS A 94 -42.19 4.23 16.07
C HIS A 94 -40.83 4.67 16.64
N GLY A 95 -40.74 5.85 17.25
CA GLY A 95 -39.50 6.40 17.80
C GLY A 95 -38.61 7.01 16.71
N SER A 96 -37.90 6.16 15.98
CA SER A 96 -36.90 6.52 14.98
C SER A 96 -37.21 5.92 13.59
N PRO A 97 -36.74 6.54 12.49
CA PRO A 97 -36.84 5.95 11.15
C PRO A 97 -36.17 4.56 11.06
N GLU A 98 -35.05 4.36 11.76
CA GLU A 98 -34.28 3.11 11.85
C GLU A 98 -35.14 1.98 12.41
N ARG A 99 -35.81 2.24 13.54
CA ARG A 99 -36.72 1.28 14.16
C ARG A 99 -37.91 0.96 13.27
N PHE A 100 -38.49 1.97 12.62
CA PHE A 100 -39.57 1.74 11.66
C PHE A 100 -39.12 0.86 10.49
N LEU A 101 -37.93 1.11 9.95
CA LEU A 101 -37.34 0.31 8.88
C LEU A 101 -37.10 -1.14 9.31
N GLY A 102 -36.51 -1.36 10.48
CA GLY A 102 -36.17 -2.71 10.98
C GLY A 102 -37.42 -3.59 11.21
N GLN A 103 -38.55 -2.96 11.55
CA GLN A 103 -39.82 -3.64 11.77
C GLN A 103 -40.68 -3.78 10.50
N ASN A 104 -40.31 -3.11 9.39
CA ASN A 104 -41.10 -3.13 8.17
C ASN A 104 -40.74 -4.36 7.31
N LYS A 105 -41.69 -5.30 7.16
CA LYS A 105 -41.48 -6.53 6.36
C LYS A 105 -41.66 -6.33 4.85
N VAL A 106 -42.20 -5.20 4.41
CA VAL A 106 -42.54 -4.91 3.01
C VAL A 106 -41.44 -4.10 2.32
N THR A 107 -40.44 -3.61 3.06
CA THR A 107 -39.36 -2.80 2.50
C THR A 107 -38.45 -3.63 1.58
N PRO A 108 -38.09 -3.12 0.38
CA PRO A 108 -37.08 -3.73 -0.48
C PRO A 108 -35.71 -3.86 0.18
N LEU A 109 -35.42 -3.06 1.23
CA LEU A 109 -34.16 -3.10 1.97
C LEU A 109 -33.84 -4.50 2.51
N ASN A 110 -34.85 -5.30 2.87
CA ASN A 110 -34.67 -6.63 3.46
C ASN A 110 -33.99 -7.64 2.52
N LYS A 111 -33.90 -7.33 1.22
CA LYS A 111 -33.24 -8.16 0.20
C LYS A 111 -32.06 -7.43 -0.46
N ARG A 112 -31.40 -6.54 0.29
CA ARG A 112 -30.31 -5.71 -0.23
C ARG A 112 -29.02 -5.91 0.54
N TYR A 113 -27.91 -5.91 -0.19
CA TYR A 113 -26.63 -5.48 0.31
C TYR A 113 -26.52 -3.98 0.06
N VAL A 114 -26.21 -3.19 1.08
CA VAL A 114 -26.13 -1.72 0.98
C VAL A 114 -24.73 -1.26 1.33
N CYS A 115 -23.96 -0.86 0.32
CA CYS A 115 -22.63 -0.32 0.45
C CYS A 115 -22.69 1.21 0.55
N LEU A 116 -22.32 1.74 1.70
CA LEU A 116 -22.31 3.18 1.98
C LEU A 116 -20.90 3.74 1.75
N THR A 117 -20.77 4.70 0.83
CA THR A 117 -19.50 5.36 0.46
C THR A 117 -19.53 6.84 0.77
N ASP A 118 -18.34 7.47 0.80
CA ASP A 118 -18.18 8.92 0.96
C ASP A 118 -18.81 9.47 2.26
N ILE A 119 -18.80 8.66 3.31
CA ILE A 119 -19.22 9.08 4.66
C ILE A 119 -18.22 10.10 5.18
N LYS A 120 -18.72 11.30 5.50
CA LYS A 120 -17.87 12.35 6.06
C LYS A 120 -17.34 11.95 7.44
N PRO A 121 -16.15 12.43 7.79
CA PRO A 121 -15.56 12.30 9.11
C PRO A 121 -16.52 12.47 10.30
N ASP A 122 -17.22 13.59 10.33
CA ASP A 122 -18.09 13.96 11.45
C ASP A 122 -19.38 13.11 11.51
N ASP A 123 -19.74 12.46 10.41
CA ASP A 123 -20.97 11.66 10.29
C ASP A 123 -20.72 10.16 10.49
N ALA A 124 -19.47 9.70 10.59
CA ALA A 124 -19.13 8.28 10.69
C ALA A 124 -19.80 7.57 11.87
N SER A 125 -19.73 8.18 13.06
CA SER A 125 -20.40 7.62 14.26
C SER A 125 -21.91 7.64 14.13
N LYS A 126 -22.48 8.66 13.45
CA LYS A 126 -23.92 8.79 13.22
C LYS A 126 -24.44 7.68 12.30
N TRP A 127 -23.75 7.43 11.19
CA TRP A 127 -24.08 6.37 10.25
C TRP A 127 -23.98 4.98 10.88
N ALA A 128 -22.87 4.69 11.57
CA ALA A 128 -22.71 3.41 12.25
C ALA A 128 -23.78 3.18 13.33
N SER A 129 -24.09 4.21 14.15
CA SER A 129 -25.12 4.09 15.19
C SER A 129 -26.52 3.88 14.60
N SER A 130 -26.84 4.57 13.50
CA SER A 130 -28.11 4.41 12.79
C SER A 130 -28.27 2.99 12.22
N VAL A 131 -27.23 2.44 11.59
CA VAL A 131 -27.25 1.05 11.11
C VAL A 131 -27.38 0.07 12.27
N VAL A 132 -26.67 0.27 13.38
CA VAL A 132 -26.81 -0.57 14.58
C VAL A 132 -28.23 -0.52 15.12
N GLU A 133 -28.83 0.67 15.23
CA GLU A 133 -30.21 0.83 15.69
C GLU A 133 -31.21 0.11 14.76
N TYR A 134 -31.02 0.19 13.44
CA TYR A 134 -31.82 -0.58 12.49
C TYR A 134 -31.69 -2.10 12.74
N LEU A 135 -30.46 -2.61 12.85
CA LEU A 135 -30.18 -4.03 13.06
C LEU A 135 -30.73 -4.54 14.40
N GLU A 136 -30.68 -3.74 15.47
CA GLU A 136 -31.24 -4.07 16.78
C GLU A 136 -32.76 -4.23 16.76
N ASN A 137 -33.44 -3.59 15.80
CA ASN A 137 -34.89 -3.62 15.66
C ASN A 137 -35.38 -4.59 14.57
N CYS A 138 -34.47 -5.34 13.92
CA CYS A 138 -34.84 -6.40 12.98
C CYS A 138 -35.29 -7.65 13.74
N GLU A 139 -36.52 -8.12 13.46
CA GLU A 139 -37.07 -9.34 14.10
C GLU A 139 -36.50 -10.63 13.50
N ASP A 140 -36.19 -10.62 12.20
CA ASP A 140 -35.68 -11.77 11.46
C ASP A 140 -34.22 -11.55 11.07
N VAL A 141 -33.37 -12.51 11.43
CA VAL A 141 -31.93 -12.47 11.15
C VAL A 141 -31.64 -12.68 9.66
N HIS A 142 -32.55 -13.26 8.89
CA HIS A 142 -32.36 -13.56 7.46
C HIS A 142 -33.16 -12.65 6.52
N GLU A 143 -34.14 -11.89 7.02
CA GLU A 143 -34.93 -10.94 6.22
C GLU A 143 -34.68 -9.48 6.63
N HIS A 144 -33.42 -9.05 6.53
CA HIS A 144 -33.02 -7.66 6.79
C HIS A 144 -31.94 -7.17 5.80
N GLY A 145 -31.74 -5.86 5.71
CA GLY A 145 -30.69 -5.26 4.87
C GLY A 145 -29.31 -5.47 5.48
N VAL A 146 -28.36 -5.92 4.68
CA VAL A 146 -26.97 -6.16 5.10
C VAL A 146 -26.11 -4.98 4.67
N PHE A 147 -25.48 -4.31 5.61
CA PHE A 147 -24.75 -3.06 5.36
C PHE A 147 -23.25 -3.28 5.27
N ILE A 148 -22.62 -2.55 4.35
CA ILE A 148 -21.18 -2.40 4.22
C ILE A 148 -20.90 -0.91 4.42
N ILE A 149 -20.34 -0.55 5.58
CA ILE A 149 -20.02 0.83 5.92
C ILE A 149 -18.54 1.05 5.65
N ILE A 150 -18.21 1.89 4.67
CA ILE A 150 -16.81 2.18 4.32
C ILE A 150 -16.38 3.49 4.96
N LEU A 151 -15.34 3.43 5.80
CA LEU A 151 -14.77 4.59 6.46
C LEU A 151 -13.28 4.75 6.12
N ASP A 152 -12.90 5.99 5.82
CA ASP A 152 -11.54 6.40 5.50
C ASP A 152 -10.94 7.24 6.64
N GLY A 153 -9.80 6.80 7.19
CA GLY A 153 -9.03 7.49 8.23
C GLY A 153 -9.72 7.59 9.59
N MET A 154 -10.73 6.76 9.85
CA MET A 154 -11.66 6.90 10.97
C MET A 154 -11.77 5.65 11.81
N ASN A 155 -11.96 5.79 13.12
CA ASN A 155 -12.38 4.70 13.98
C ASN A 155 -13.71 5.04 14.65
N VAL A 156 -14.62 4.07 14.65
CA VAL A 156 -15.89 4.13 15.36
C VAL A 156 -15.88 3.04 16.44
N PRO A 157 -16.49 3.25 17.61
CA PRO A 157 -16.60 2.20 18.62
C PRO A 157 -17.21 0.92 18.05
N GLY A 158 -16.64 -0.23 18.42
CA GLY A 158 -17.15 -1.52 17.97
C GLY A 158 -18.58 -1.78 18.47
N SER A 159 -19.35 -2.51 17.66
CA SER A 159 -20.69 -2.98 18.01
C SER A 159 -20.78 -4.48 17.78
N LYS A 160 -21.53 -5.19 18.63
CA LYS A 160 -21.80 -6.64 18.41
C LYS A 160 -22.61 -6.91 17.13
N HIS A 161 -23.25 -5.88 16.57
CA HIS A 161 -24.04 -5.97 15.34
C HIS A 161 -23.24 -5.68 14.07
N LEU A 162 -22.02 -5.16 14.19
CA LEU A 162 -21.15 -4.83 13.06
C LEU A 162 -19.82 -5.57 13.19
N THR A 163 -19.47 -6.39 12.19
CA THR A 163 -18.15 -7.01 12.13
C THR A 163 -17.15 -6.04 11.54
N THR A 164 -16.10 -5.71 12.28
CA THR A 164 -15.08 -4.75 11.81
C THR A 164 -13.97 -5.43 11.04
N PHE A 165 -13.66 -4.89 9.85
CA PHE A 165 -12.51 -5.28 9.03
C PHE A 165 -11.61 -4.07 8.86
N ARG A 166 -10.36 -4.17 9.30
CA ARG A 166 -9.33 -3.17 9.03
C ARG A 166 -8.50 -3.62 7.85
N TYR A 167 -8.43 -2.81 6.80
CA TYR A 167 -7.72 -3.15 5.57
C TYR A 167 -6.22 -3.43 5.81
N ASN A 168 -5.60 -2.64 6.69
CA ASN A 168 -4.18 -2.79 7.05
C ASN A 168 -3.85 -4.04 7.88
N ASP A 169 -4.86 -4.78 8.38
CA ASP A 169 -4.63 -6.11 8.97
C ASP A 169 -4.40 -7.19 7.88
N TYR A 170 -4.75 -6.87 6.64
CA TYR A 170 -4.60 -7.75 5.48
C TYR A 170 -3.44 -7.31 4.60
N VAL A 171 -3.43 -6.02 4.26
CA VAL A 171 -2.54 -5.46 3.25
C VAL A 171 -1.44 -4.66 3.90
N THR A 172 -0.21 -4.92 3.46
CA THR A 172 1.01 -4.28 3.95
C THR A 172 1.79 -3.62 2.80
N ASP A 173 2.88 -2.93 3.14
CA ASP A 173 3.86 -2.42 2.18
C ASP A 173 4.42 -3.52 1.26
N TYR A 174 4.51 -4.75 1.76
CA TYR A 174 4.90 -5.92 0.99
C TYR A 174 3.96 -6.21 -0.18
N ASP A 175 2.64 -6.06 0.00
CA ASP A 175 1.65 -6.32 -1.04
C ASP A 175 1.74 -5.26 -2.15
N CYS A 176 2.03 -4.00 -1.77
CA CYS A 176 2.33 -2.94 -2.72
C CYS A 176 3.58 -3.26 -3.57
N MET A 177 4.63 -3.78 -2.95
CA MET A 177 5.83 -4.27 -3.65
C MET A 177 5.48 -5.41 -4.62
N MET A 178 4.65 -6.36 -4.20
CA MET A 178 4.22 -7.49 -5.03
C MET A 178 3.42 -7.05 -6.26
N LEU A 179 2.57 -6.03 -6.11
CA LEU A 179 1.91 -5.40 -7.26
C LEU A 179 2.93 -4.83 -8.23
N CYS A 180 3.86 -4.01 -7.74
CA CYS A 180 4.90 -3.42 -8.57
C CYS A 180 5.70 -4.49 -9.34
N LEU A 181 6.13 -5.56 -8.66
CA LEU A 181 6.85 -6.69 -9.27
C LEU A 181 6.03 -7.38 -10.36
N THR A 182 4.73 -7.55 -10.13
CA THR A 182 3.81 -8.14 -11.12
C THR A 182 3.71 -7.27 -12.37
N LEU A 183 3.56 -5.95 -12.18
CA LEU A 183 3.42 -4.97 -13.27
C LEU A 183 4.67 -4.84 -14.14
N VAL A 184 5.86 -5.11 -13.58
CA VAL A 184 7.13 -5.01 -14.32
C VAL A 184 7.70 -6.37 -14.75
N SER A 185 6.96 -7.45 -14.51
CA SER A 185 7.42 -8.82 -14.76
C SER A 185 7.82 -9.05 -16.23
N ASP A 186 7.11 -8.42 -17.17
CA ASP A 186 7.35 -8.49 -18.62
C ASP A 186 8.51 -7.62 -19.11
N LEU A 187 9.08 -6.74 -18.27
CA LEU A 187 10.18 -5.86 -18.67
C LEU A 187 11.43 -6.66 -19.07
N LYS A 188 12.03 -6.25 -20.19
CA LYS A 188 13.32 -6.76 -20.67
C LYS A 188 14.47 -5.99 -20.02
N CYS A 189 14.63 -6.19 -18.71
CA CYS A 189 15.72 -5.63 -17.92
C CYS A 189 16.20 -6.64 -16.86
N SER A 190 17.33 -6.34 -16.22
CA SER A 190 17.93 -7.17 -15.18
C SER A 190 16.95 -7.38 -14.01
N ARG A 191 17.10 -8.50 -13.28
CA ARG A 191 16.34 -8.72 -12.04
C ARG A 191 16.58 -7.60 -11.03
N ALA A 192 17.81 -7.11 -10.93
CA ALA A 192 18.15 -6.05 -9.99
C ALA A 192 17.58 -4.69 -10.45
N GLU A 193 17.49 -4.41 -11.75
CA GLU A 193 16.78 -3.24 -12.27
C GLU A 193 15.28 -3.29 -11.94
N LYS A 194 14.63 -4.46 -12.11
CA LYS A 194 13.22 -4.64 -11.74
C LYS A 194 12.99 -4.38 -10.25
N MET A 195 13.84 -4.95 -9.40
CA MET A 195 13.76 -4.73 -7.95
C MET A 195 13.97 -3.26 -7.60
N TYR A 196 14.96 -2.60 -8.20
CA TYR A 196 15.23 -1.18 -7.97
C TYR A 196 14.06 -0.29 -8.39
N LEU A 197 13.45 -0.57 -9.54
CA LEU A 197 12.25 0.12 -9.99
C LEU A 197 11.09 -0.03 -9.00
N CYS A 198 10.83 -1.24 -8.53
CA CYS A 198 9.71 -1.49 -7.61
C CYS A 198 9.93 -0.79 -6.25
N GLU A 199 11.15 -0.82 -5.71
CA GLU A 199 11.52 -0.08 -4.49
C GLU A 199 11.35 1.42 -4.67
N VAL A 200 11.85 2.00 -5.77
CA VAL A 200 11.68 3.43 -6.04
C VAL A 200 10.20 3.80 -6.17
N ALA A 201 9.40 3.02 -6.91
CA ALA A 201 7.97 3.27 -7.06
C ALA A 201 7.22 3.19 -5.72
N SER A 202 7.45 2.14 -4.95
CA SER A 202 6.81 1.91 -3.66
C SER A 202 7.18 3.00 -2.64
N ASN A 203 8.47 3.34 -2.54
CA ASN A 203 8.95 4.35 -1.59
C ASN A 203 8.42 5.75 -1.94
N ILE A 204 8.42 6.12 -3.23
CA ILE A 204 7.84 7.40 -3.66
C ILE A 204 6.34 7.43 -3.34
N ALA A 205 5.63 6.32 -3.53
CA ALA A 205 4.19 6.25 -3.31
C ALA A 205 3.78 6.29 -1.84
N HIS A 206 4.65 5.89 -0.91
CA HIS A 206 4.41 5.91 0.54
C HIS A 206 3.11 5.18 0.93
N ASN A 207 3.07 3.87 0.67
CA ASN A 207 1.94 2.96 0.91
C ASN A 207 0.66 3.22 0.10
N ASN A 208 0.59 4.28 -0.72
CA ASN A 208 -0.50 4.42 -1.68
C ASN A 208 -0.27 3.46 -2.88
N VAL A 209 -1.00 2.36 -2.91
CA VAL A 209 -0.81 1.28 -3.90
C VAL A 209 -1.17 1.70 -5.32
N GLU A 210 -2.17 2.57 -5.50
CA GLU A 210 -2.53 3.09 -6.82
C GLU A 210 -1.40 3.93 -7.40
N LEU A 211 -0.86 4.82 -6.57
CA LEU A 211 0.26 5.68 -6.94
C LEU A 211 1.52 4.85 -7.23
N ALA A 212 1.78 3.81 -6.43
CA ALA A 212 2.88 2.89 -6.69
C ALA A 212 2.72 2.19 -8.05
N ALA A 213 1.52 1.73 -8.37
CA ALA A 213 1.22 1.13 -9.66
C ALA A 213 1.39 2.11 -10.82
N MET A 214 0.93 3.36 -10.66
CA MET A 214 1.09 4.42 -11.66
C MET A 214 2.55 4.74 -11.93
N LEU A 215 3.37 4.81 -10.88
CA LEU A 215 4.82 5.03 -10.97
C LEU A 215 5.53 3.82 -11.61
N ALA A 216 5.25 2.60 -11.15
CA ALA A 216 5.83 1.37 -11.70
C ALA A 216 5.49 1.19 -13.19
N SER A 217 4.29 1.62 -13.60
CA SER A 217 3.84 1.61 -15.00
C SER A 217 4.65 2.56 -15.91
N ARG A 218 5.44 3.48 -15.34
CA ARG A 218 6.40 4.29 -16.11
C ARG A 218 7.69 3.54 -16.45
N ARG A 219 7.81 2.28 -16.01
CA ARG A 219 8.88 1.35 -16.38
C ARG A 219 10.26 1.97 -16.10
N THR A 220 11.25 1.73 -16.96
CA THR A 220 12.63 2.22 -16.78
C THR A 220 12.75 3.74 -16.74
N ASN A 221 11.79 4.47 -17.32
CA ASN A 221 11.80 5.94 -17.27
C ASN A 221 11.77 6.45 -15.83
N LEU A 222 11.08 5.74 -14.91
CA LEU A 222 11.03 6.11 -13.50
C LEU A 222 12.42 6.11 -12.89
N ILE A 223 13.20 5.03 -13.06
CA ILE A 223 14.52 4.92 -12.44
C ILE A 223 15.59 5.77 -13.14
N GLN A 224 15.39 6.09 -14.42
CA GLN A 224 16.25 7.00 -15.18
C GLN A 224 16.02 8.47 -14.81
N ASN A 225 14.78 8.88 -14.56
CA ASN A 225 14.45 10.24 -14.16
C ASN A 225 13.34 10.28 -13.08
N PRO A 226 13.65 9.88 -11.83
CA PRO A 226 12.65 9.70 -10.80
C PRO A 226 11.85 10.96 -10.51
N TYR A 227 12.51 12.12 -10.47
CA TYR A 227 11.85 13.38 -10.11
C TYR A 227 10.86 13.83 -11.18
N ASN A 228 11.29 13.94 -12.45
CA ASN A 228 10.41 14.46 -13.50
C ASN A 228 9.25 13.50 -13.78
N VAL A 229 9.51 12.19 -13.75
CA VAL A 229 8.46 11.19 -13.95
C VAL A 229 7.45 11.23 -12.81
N SER A 230 7.90 11.34 -11.56
CA SER A 230 6.99 11.45 -10.42
C SER A 230 6.21 12.76 -10.45
N ALA A 231 6.85 13.88 -10.77
CA ALA A 231 6.18 15.18 -10.89
C ALA A 231 5.04 15.13 -11.91
N LYS A 232 5.31 14.53 -13.09
CA LYS A 232 4.29 14.33 -14.11
C LYS A 232 3.15 13.42 -13.65
N VAL A 233 3.45 12.30 -13.00
CA VAL A 233 2.42 11.39 -12.48
C VAL A 233 1.55 12.10 -11.43
N PHE A 234 2.15 12.86 -10.52
CA PHE A 234 1.41 13.54 -9.45
C PHE A 234 0.54 14.67 -10.03
N GLU A 235 1.05 15.41 -11.02
CA GLU A 235 0.29 16.46 -11.72
C GLU A 235 -0.90 15.86 -12.49
N GLU A 236 -0.68 14.80 -13.27
CA GLU A 236 -1.73 14.13 -14.06
C GLU A 236 -2.86 13.55 -13.21
N ASN A 237 -2.60 13.27 -11.92
CA ASN A 237 -3.55 12.64 -11.00
C ASN A 237 -3.91 13.54 -9.81
N GLU A 238 -3.64 14.84 -9.91
CA GLU A 238 -3.99 15.86 -8.90
C GLU A 238 -3.50 15.55 -7.48
N VAL A 239 -2.41 14.77 -7.36
CA VAL A 239 -1.84 14.35 -6.08
C VAL A 239 -1.10 15.52 -5.45
N LYS A 240 -1.67 16.07 -4.38
CA LYS A 240 -1.04 17.15 -3.60
C LYS A 240 0.11 16.58 -2.77
N VAL A 241 1.30 17.10 -3.01
CA VAL A 241 2.51 16.70 -2.27
C VAL A 241 3.32 17.92 -1.88
N THR A 242 3.73 17.95 -0.61
CA THR A 242 4.69 18.92 -0.12
C THR A 242 6.10 18.43 -0.41
N ASN A 243 6.95 19.31 -0.95
CA ASN A 243 8.37 19.04 -1.19
C ASN A 243 8.65 17.72 -1.96
N LEU A 244 8.01 17.53 -3.12
CA LEU A 244 8.18 16.34 -3.96
C LEU A 244 9.66 16.01 -4.26
N LYS A 245 10.48 17.04 -4.47
CA LYS A 245 11.90 16.86 -4.77
C LYS A 245 12.62 16.10 -3.66
N GLU A 246 12.37 16.46 -2.40
CA GLU A 246 12.97 15.79 -1.25
C GLU A 246 12.40 14.40 -1.05
N ARG A 247 11.08 14.23 -1.20
CA ARG A 247 10.41 12.91 -1.12
C ARG A 247 11.02 11.91 -2.12
N VAL A 248 11.18 12.33 -3.38
CA VAL A 248 11.80 11.49 -4.42
C VAL A 248 13.26 11.24 -4.12
N ARG A 249 14.02 12.26 -3.68
CA ARG A 249 15.44 12.11 -3.33
C ARG A 249 15.63 11.06 -2.24
N MET A 250 14.85 11.14 -1.17
CA MET A 250 14.89 10.19 -0.05
C MET A 250 14.46 8.79 -0.49
N ALA A 251 13.35 8.66 -1.22
CA ALA A 251 12.87 7.37 -1.69
C ALA A 251 13.89 6.63 -2.59
N VAL A 252 14.56 7.36 -3.47
CA VAL A 252 15.63 6.82 -4.33
C VAL A 252 16.85 6.42 -3.49
N TRP A 253 17.25 7.26 -2.54
CA TRP A 253 18.37 6.96 -1.64
C TRP A 253 18.08 5.71 -0.79
N GLU A 254 16.91 5.59 -0.18
CA GLU A 254 16.50 4.42 0.62
C GLU A 254 16.51 3.13 -0.21
N ALA A 255 16.00 3.18 -1.44
CA ALA A 255 16.04 2.04 -2.36
C ALA A 255 17.49 1.62 -2.65
N GLN A 256 18.41 2.57 -2.82
CA GLN A 256 19.84 2.28 -3.04
C GLN A 256 20.52 1.76 -1.77
N ILE A 257 20.19 2.28 -0.58
CA ILE A 257 20.69 1.71 0.68
C ILE A 257 20.28 0.24 0.80
N LYS A 258 19.03 -0.10 0.49
CA LYS A 258 18.50 -1.45 0.59
C LYS A 258 19.11 -2.42 -0.44
N LEU A 259 19.32 -1.98 -1.68
CA LEU A 259 19.70 -2.87 -2.79
C LEU A 259 21.16 -2.78 -3.22
N VAL A 260 21.76 -1.59 -3.15
CA VAL A 260 23.10 -1.30 -3.68
C VAL A 260 24.15 -1.48 -2.60
N PHE A 261 23.89 -1.03 -1.37
CA PHE A 261 24.84 -1.12 -0.26
C PHE A 261 25.30 -2.58 0.01
N PRO A 262 24.39 -3.59 0.05
CA PRO A 262 24.81 -4.98 0.23
C PRO A 262 25.72 -5.51 -0.89
N LYS A 263 25.53 -5.05 -2.14
CA LYS A 263 26.38 -5.45 -3.26
C LYS A 263 27.79 -4.85 -3.15
N ILE A 264 27.90 -3.60 -2.70
CA ILE A 264 29.20 -2.98 -2.43
C ILE A 264 29.92 -3.72 -1.31
N GLU A 265 29.19 -4.13 -0.27
CA GLU A 265 29.75 -4.86 0.86
C GLU A 265 30.20 -6.29 0.47
N ASN A 266 29.42 -6.97 -0.37
CA ASN A 266 29.84 -8.25 -0.96
C ASN A 266 31.12 -8.10 -1.79
N PHE A 267 31.20 -7.05 -2.63
CA PHE A 267 32.42 -6.75 -3.38
C PHE A 267 33.62 -6.53 -2.46
N ARG A 268 33.46 -5.77 -1.37
CA ARG A 268 34.52 -5.56 -0.35
C ARG A 268 34.99 -6.89 0.23
N ALA A 269 34.05 -7.72 0.68
CA ALA A 269 34.33 -9.02 1.28
C ALA A 269 35.04 -9.97 0.31
N ASP A 270 34.60 -10.01 -0.95
CA ASP A 270 35.19 -10.85 -1.99
C ASP A 270 36.63 -10.41 -2.31
N LEU A 271 36.88 -9.10 -2.38
CA LEU A 271 38.21 -8.56 -2.63
C LEU A 271 39.17 -8.88 -1.48
N ILE A 272 38.71 -8.73 -0.23
CA ILE A 272 39.47 -9.13 0.96
C ILE A 272 39.79 -10.62 0.90
N ARG A 273 38.80 -11.48 0.63
CA ARG A 273 39.00 -12.93 0.55
C ARG A 273 40.03 -13.31 -0.51
N LYS A 274 39.95 -12.68 -1.69
CA LYS A 274 40.87 -12.94 -2.81
C LYS A 274 42.32 -12.56 -2.48
N TYR A 275 42.51 -11.48 -1.72
CA TYR A 275 43.83 -10.89 -1.46
C TYR A 275 44.28 -10.94 0.00
N GLU A 276 43.63 -11.74 0.84
CA GLU A 276 43.83 -11.79 2.29
C GLU A 276 45.31 -11.92 2.68
N SER A 277 46.01 -12.90 2.10
CA SER A 277 47.42 -13.15 2.40
C SER A 277 48.36 -11.99 2.08
N LYS A 278 47.98 -11.12 1.13
CA LYS A 278 48.73 -9.91 0.79
C LYS A 278 48.31 -8.74 1.68
N ILE A 279 47.01 -8.57 1.91
CA ILE A 279 46.43 -7.50 2.72
C ILE A 279 46.89 -7.61 4.18
N SER A 280 46.85 -8.80 4.76
CA SER A 280 47.21 -9.04 6.16
C SER A 280 48.66 -8.69 6.50
N ARG A 281 49.56 -8.60 5.51
CA ARG A 281 50.95 -8.16 5.71
C ARG A 281 51.08 -6.69 6.08
N PHE A 282 50.04 -5.91 5.82
CA PHE A 282 49.99 -4.48 6.08
C PHE A 282 49.15 -4.16 7.31
N LEU A 283 48.67 -5.18 8.02
CA LEU A 283 47.99 -5.06 9.30
C LEU A 283 48.98 -5.25 10.46
N PRO A 284 48.73 -4.63 11.63
CA PRO A 284 47.59 -3.77 11.92
C PRO A 284 47.73 -2.35 11.34
N ILE A 285 46.60 -1.71 11.06
CA ILE A 285 46.53 -0.27 10.71
C ILE A 285 45.74 0.51 11.76
N LYS A 286 45.94 1.82 11.81
CA LYS A 286 45.09 2.73 12.61
C LYS A 286 43.97 3.29 11.74
N SER A 287 42.75 3.23 12.26
CA SER A 287 41.56 3.90 11.74
C SER A 287 41.65 5.43 11.95
N SER A 288 40.81 6.19 11.26
CA SER A 288 40.62 7.63 11.50
C SER A 288 40.20 7.96 12.93
N ASN A 289 39.55 7.01 13.62
CA ASN A 289 39.12 7.15 15.01
C ASN A 289 40.18 6.65 16.01
N ASN A 290 41.40 6.37 15.53
CA ASN A 290 42.53 5.84 16.31
C ASN A 290 42.35 4.38 16.79
N ASP A 291 41.28 3.71 16.37
CA ASP A 291 41.08 2.27 16.56
C ASP A 291 42.10 1.45 15.77
N VAL A 292 42.52 0.31 16.32
CA VAL A 292 43.45 -0.61 15.67
C VAL A 292 42.66 -1.65 14.90
N VAL A 293 42.87 -1.75 13.59
CA VAL A 293 42.32 -2.80 12.74
C VAL A 293 43.42 -3.84 12.50
N ASP A 294 43.26 -5.02 13.08
CA ASP A 294 44.24 -6.12 13.03
C ASP A 294 43.83 -7.28 12.12
N LYS A 295 42.54 -7.37 11.75
CA LYS A 295 42.00 -8.40 10.85
C LYS A 295 41.61 -7.82 9.49
N ALA A 296 41.92 -8.55 8.42
CA ALA A 296 41.60 -8.13 7.06
C ALA A 296 40.09 -8.01 6.83
N THR A 297 39.28 -8.86 7.48
CA THR A 297 37.81 -8.83 7.40
C THR A 297 37.20 -7.52 7.89
N ASP A 298 37.88 -6.85 8.80
CA ASP A 298 37.39 -5.67 9.51
C ASP A 298 37.76 -4.37 8.76
N LEU A 299 38.50 -4.48 7.64
CA LEU A 299 38.86 -3.34 6.81
C LEU A 299 37.65 -2.75 6.10
N GLU A 300 37.35 -1.48 6.36
CA GLU A 300 36.37 -0.73 5.58
C GLU A 300 36.85 -0.54 4.13
N ILE A 301 35.91 -0.34 3.19
CA ILE A 301 36.24 -0.15 1.77
C ILE A 301 37.19 1.04 1.52
N GLY A 302 37.12 2.08 2.36
CA GLY A 302 38.04 3.22 2.30
C GLY A 302 39.47 2.87 2.71
N GLN A 303 39.63 2.05 3.76
CA GLN A 303 40.93 1.57 4.23
C GLN A 303 41.54 0.60 3.21
N LEU A 304 40.72 -0.31 2.67
CA LEU A 304 41.11 -1.25 1.63
C LEU A 304 41.64 -0.52 0.39
N TYR A 305 40.94 0.53 -0.06
CA TYR A 305 41.41 1.39 -1.15
C TYR A 305 42.80 1.97 -0.88
N PHE A 306 43.04 2.49 0.34
CA PHE A 306 44.32 3.11 0.68
C PHE A 306 45.48 2.10 0.66
N ILE A 307 45.25 0.92 1.23
CA ILE A 307 46.22 -0.20 1.22
C ILE A 307 46.51 -0.63 -0.22
N CYS A 308 45.48 -0.91 -1.02
CA CYS A 308 45.64 -1.35 -2.40
C CYS A 308 46.34 -0.29 -3.28
N ARG A 309 46.05 1.00 -3.08
CA ARG A 309 46.68 2.12 -3.81
C ARG A 309 48.17 2.22 -3.49
N SER A 310 48.52 2.14 -2.21
CA SER A 310 49.88 2.37 -1.73
C SER A 310 50.81 1.20 -2.06
N GLN A 311 50.27 -0.01 -1.97
CA GLN A 311 51.05 -1.25 -2.03
C GLN A 311 50.91 -1.99 -3.37
N LYS A 312 50.06 -1.51 -4.29
CA LYS A 312 49.80 -2.12 -5.61
C LYS A 312 49.51 -3.62 -5.51
N ILE A 313 48.67 -4.01 -4.54
CA ILE A 313 48.37 -5.41 -4.20
C ILE A 313 47.52 -6.10 -5.27
N ILE A 314 46.66 -5.33 -5.92
CA ILE A 314 45.66 -5.76 -6.89
C ILE A 314 45.97 -5.18 -8.27
N ASP A 315 45.41 -5.78 -9.32
CA ASP A 315 45.60 -5.31 -10.69
C ASP A 315 44.86 -3.99 -10.96
N LEU A 316 45.21 -3.34 -12.07
CA LEU A 316 44.65 -2.03 -12.42
C LEU A 316 43.12 -2.07 -12.65
N PRO A 317 42.54 -3.06 -13.37
CA PRO A 317 41.09 -3.15 -13.52
C PRO A 317 40.33 -3.30 -12.19
N GLU A 318 40.78 -4.18 -11.29
CA GLU A 318 40.15 -4.35 -9.97
C GLU A 318 40.35 -3.12 -9.08
N PHE A 319 41.49 -2.44 -9.20
CA PHE A 319 41.72 -1.18 -8.48
C PHE A 319 40.78 -0.07 -8.94
N GLU A 320 40.56 0.08 -10.24
CA GLU A 320 39.60 1.05 -10.75
C GLU A 320 38.16 0.70 -10.30
N MET A 321 37.79 -0.58 -10.29
CA MET A 321 36.49 -0.99 -9.74
C MET A 321 36.38 -0.68 -8.24
N LEU A 322 37.41 -0.96 -7.44
CA LEU A 322 37.46 -0.63 -6.01
C LEU A 322 37.28 0.87 -5.77
N LYS A 323 37.92 1.71 -6.59
CA LYS A 323 37.73 3.16 -6.55
C LYS A 323 36.26 3.54 -6.80
N LYS A 324 35.64 3.01 -7.86
CA LYS A 324 34.24 3.31 -8.18
C LYS A 324 33.27 2.84 -7.08
N MET A 325 33.49 1.65 -6.51
CA MET A 325 32.69 1.10 -5.41
C MET A 325 32.83 1.90 -4.11
N ARG A 326 34.05 2.34 -3.78
CA ARG A 326 34.28 3.24 -2.64
C ARG A 326 33.57 4.57 -2.82
N ASP A 327 33.67 5.17 -4.00
CA ASP A 327 33.02 6.44 -4.30
C ASP A 327 31.50 6.29 -4.22
N ALA A 328 30.95 5.20 -4.77
CA ALA A 328 29.53 4.86 -4.65
C ALA A 328 29.06 4.72 -3.19
N ARG A 329 29.82 4.00 -2.35
CA ARG A 329 29.52 3.88 -0.91
C ARG A 329 29.53 5.24 -0.23
N ASN A 330 30.51 6.09 -0.52
CA ASN A 330 30.63 7.39 0.12
C ASN A 330 29.47 8.31 -0.25
N THR A 331 29.06 8.35 -1.52
CA THR A 331 27.86 9.09 -1.95
C THR A 331 26.63 8.65 -1.14
N LEU A 332 26.39 7.33 -1.04
CA LEU A 332 25.27 6.80 -0.26
C LEU A 332 25.37 7.13 1.24
N ALA A 333 26.57 7.04 1.83
CA ALA A 333 26.80 7.37 3.24
C ALA A 333 26.58 8.86 3.55
N HIS A 334 26.71 9.74 2.55
CA HIS A 334 26.43 11.17 2.65
C HIS A 334 24.99 11.54 2.30
N TRP A 335 24.06 10.57 2.34
CA TRP A 335 22.64 10.78 2.05
C TRP A 335 22.36 11.22 0.61
N GLU A 336 23.27 10.93 -0.33
CA GLU A 336 23.08 11.22 -1.75
C GLU A 336 22.84 9.95 -2.55
N ALA A 337 22.04 10.05 -3.61
CA ALA A 337 21.75 8.95 -4.51
C ALA A 337 22.69 8.95 -5.73
N LEU A 338 23.06 7.76 -6.18
CA LEU A 338 23.77 7.54 -7.44
C LEU A 338 22.81 7.68 -8.62
N SER A 339 23.31 8.19 -9.75
CA SER A 339 22.54 8.21 -11.00
C SER A 339 22.34 6.79 -11.55
N TYR A 340 21.29 6.60 -12.35
CA TYR A 340 21.02 5.34 -13.04
C TYR A 340 22.19 4.87 -13.90
N ASP A 341 22.79 5.79 -14.68
CA ASP A 341 23.96 5.49 -15.51
C ASP A 341 25.13 4.98 -14.66
N ARG A 342 25.35 5.60 -13.49
CA ARG A 342 26.41 5.20 -12.60
C ARG A 342 26.16 3.82 -12.02
N LEU A 343 24.95 3.52 -11.59
CA LEU A 343 24.58 2.19 -11.07
C LEU A 343 24.78 1.09 -12.12
N THR A 344 24.41 1.38 -13.37
CA THR A 344 24.57 0.46 -14.51
C THR A 344 26.04 0.25 -14.87
N GLU A 345 26.84 1.32 -14.89
CA GLU A 345 28.28 1.29 -15.21
C GLU A 345 29.08 0.34 -14.29
N ILE A 346 28.69 0.26 -13.01
CA ILE A 346 29.34 -0.59 -12.01
C ILE A 346 28.54 -1.86 -11.68
N ASN A 347 27.54 -2.19 -12.52
CA ASN A 347 26.75 -3.42 -12.46
C ASN A 347 26.07 -3.65 -11.09
N LEU A 348 25.58 -2.55 -10.48
CA LEU A 348 24.88 -2.58 -9.19
C LEU A 348 23.37 -2.69 -9.34
N ILE A 349 22.82 -2.50 -10.54
CA ILE A 349 21.42 -2.81 -10.88
C ILE A 349 21.34 -3.53 -12.21
#